data_AF-A0A5C4VGB1-F1
#
_entry.id   AF-A0A5C4VGB1-F1
#
_cell.length_a   1.000
_cell.length_b   1.000
_cell.length_c   1.000
_cell.angle_alpha   90.00
_cell.angle_beta   90.00
_cell.angle_gamma   90.00
#
_symmetry.space_group_name_H-M   'P 1'
#
loop_
_entity.id
_entity.type
_entity.pdbx_description
1 polymer ?
#
loop_
_entity_poly.entity_id
_entity_poly.type
_entity_poly.pdbx_seq_one_letter_code
_entity_poly.pdbx_strand_id
1 'polypeptide(L)'
;MTEDVARDAVIVDSDVTGRSPQADDGSEITFRMLHVFEFRGRPDQPRERLDRGHPMTTTTQGGVPINEHKTLNTVVHAAFRRDLRRFDAALAAFPDGDQRRAADLIVAWDNFEAQLRQHDDDEEQHFWPALRELGVDDALVGDLDGEHSAMLRSATEAGTAMHALADRPTTSSAASARERVAVLGSALLPHLEHEERDLEPFSASRHGTPQVKAAQKAVVRSHLKTIGTFIAWLSDDADPPALAQIRRDVPAPVLFVVRRLGGRWYRRRIAPTWAA
;
A
#
# COMPACT_ATOMS: atom_id res chain seq x y z
N MET A 1 -59.39 6.33 48.49
CA MET A 1 -58.53 6.79 47.38
C MET A 1 -58.19 5.53 46.59
N THR A 2 -59.08 5.12 45.67
CA THR A 2 -59.14 5.49 44.23
C THR A 2 -57.98 4.82 43.46
N GLU A 3 -58.29 3.71 42.77
CA GLU A 3 -58.45 3.59 41.30
C GLU A 3 -57.08 3.37 40.62
N ASP A 4 -56.81 2.18 40.08
CA ASP A 4 -57.17 1.70 38.73
C ASP A 4 -56.44 2.45 37.60
N VAL A 5 -56.30 1.74 36.48
CA VAL A 5 -55.96 2.22 35.12
C VAL A 5 -54.55 1.86 34.62
N ALA A 6 -54.55 0.75 33.87
CA ALA A 6 -53.70 0.48 32.73
C ALA A 6 -53.62 1.67 31.76
N ARG A 7 -52.44 1.95 31.21
CA ARG A 7 -52.22 2.85 30.06
C ARG A 7 -51.10 2.25 29.20
N ASP A 8 -51.42 1.72 28.04
CA ASP A 8 -51.56 2.40 26.74
C ASP A 8 -50.24 2.35 25.95
N ALA A 9 -50.07 1.27 25.21
CA ALA A 9 -49.18 1.24 24.05
C ALA A 9 -49.91 1.93 22.90
N VAL A 10 -49.60 3.21 22.70
CA VAL A 10 -50.15 4.00 21.61
C VAL A 10 -49.41 3.65 20.31
N ILE A 11 -50.16 3.03 19.40
CA ILE A 11 -49.92 3.08 17.96
C ILE A 11 -50.21 4.52 17.51
N VAL A 12 -49.20 5.20 16.95
CA VAL A 12 -49.43 6.35 16.07
C VAL A 12 -48.96 5.96 14.69
N ASP A 13 -49.95 5.65 13.86
CA ASP A 13 -49.84 5.73 12.41
C ASP A 13 -49.83 7.22 12.03
N SER A 14 -48.81 7.65 11.29
CA SER A 14 -48.83 8.93 10.61
C SER A 14 -48.18 8.76 9.25
N ASP A 15 -49.07 8.49 8.30
CA ASP A 15 -48.88 8.59 6.87
C ASP A 15 -48.43 10.02 6.52
N VAL A 16 -47.15 10.18 6.20
CA VAL A 16 -46.63 11.36 5.49
C VAL A 16 -45.89 10.86 4.27
N THR A 17 -46.57 11.03 3.15
CA THR A 17 -46.06 10.95 1.79
C THR A 17 -44.82 11.84 1.63
N GLY A 18 -43.65 11.21 1.60
CA GLY A 18 -42.36 11.86 1.38
C GLY A 18 -41.51 11.02 0.44
N ARG A 19 -41.55 11.38 -0.84
CA ARG A 19 -40.76 10.82 -1.94
C ARG A 19 -39.31 10.57 -1.50
N SER A 20 -38.89 9.31 -1.40
CA SER A 20 -37.49 8.93 -1.14
C SER A 20 -36.59 9.51 -2.23
N PRO A 21 -35.49 10.22 -1.90
CA PRO A 21 -34.43 10.44 -2.85
C PRO A 21 -33.77 9.10 -3.09
N GLN A 22 -33.93 8.61 -4.32
CA GLN A 22 -33.21 7.47 -4.87
C GLN A 22 -31.72 7.74 -4.63
N ALA A 23 -31.16 7.10 -3.60
CA ALA A 23 -29.73 7.00 -3.43
C ALA A 23 -29.25 6.21 -4.64
N ASP A 24 -28.62 6.93 -5.57
CA ASP A 24 -27.88 6.36 -6.69
C ASP A 24 -26.84 5.43 -6.07
N ASP A 25 -27.15 4.14 -6.08
CA ASP A 25 -26.34 3.17 -5.39
C ASP A 25 -24.99 3.11 -6.12
N GLY A 26 -23.90 3.12 -5.36
CA GLY A 26 -22.59 2.81 -5.91
C GLY A 26 -22.49 1.34 -6.35
N SER A 27 -23.59 0.58 -6.37
CA SER A 27 -23.59 -0.84 -6.72
C SER A 27 -23.37 -1.02 -8.21
N GLU A 28 -23.82 -0.12 -9.09
CA GLU A 28 -23.57 -0.25 -10.53
C GLU A 28 -22.09 -0.02 -10.91
N ILE A 29 -21.40 0.88 -10.19
CA ILE A 29 -19.95 1.11 -10.33
C ILE A 29 -19.15 -0.04 -9.70
N THR A 30 -19.59 -0.54 -8.54
CA THR A 30 -19.00 -1.70 -7.86
C THR A 30 -19.15 -2.98 -8.70
N PHE A 31 -20.30 -3.15 -9.36
CA PHE A 31 -20.61 -4.28 -10.24
C PHE A 31 -19.79 -4.25 -11.53
N ARG A 32 -19.54 -3.06 -12.10
CA ARG A 32 -18.63 -2.89 -13.25
C ARG A 32 -17.17 -3.16 -12.89
N MET A 33 -16.72 -2.85 -11.68
CA MET A 33 -15.32 -3.11 -11.28
C MET A 33 -15.03 -4.60 -11.07
N LEU A 34 -16.03 -5.39 -10.63
CA LEU A 34 -15.94 -6.84 -10.50
C LEU A 34 -15.96 -7.59 -11.84
N HIS A 35 -16.69 -7.10 -12.85
CA HIS A 35 -16.80 -7.75 -14.17
C HIS A 35 -15.66 -7.45 -15.16
N VAL A 36 -14.78 -6.48 -14.86
CA VAL A 36 -13.59 -6.17 -15.68
C VAL A 36 -12.45 -7.21 -15.46
N PHE A 37 -12.58 -8.09 -14.45
CA PHE A 37 -11.57 -9.10 -14.13
C PHE A 37 -11.72 -10.44 -14.89
N GLU A 38 -12.68 -10.56 -15.81
CA GLU A 38 -12.72 -11.66 -16.78
C GLU A 38 -12.23 -11.16 -18.15
N PHE A 39 -10.94 -11.36 -18.45
CA PHE A 39 -10.49 -11.29 -19.84
C PHE A 39 -9.63 -12.48 -20.26
N ARG A 40 -10.28 -13.29 -21.10
CA ARG A 40 -9.75 -14.09 -22.21
C ARG A 40 -8.24 -13.99 -22.43
N GLY A 41 -7.54 -15.09 -22.16
CA GLY A 41 -6.27 -15.37 -22.80
C GLY A 41 -6.44 -15.44 -24.32
N ARG A 42 -5.49 -14.87 -25.06
CA ARG A 42 -5.32 -15.11 -26.49
C ARG A 42 -3.89 -15.59 -26.74
N PRO A 43 -3.69 -16.68 -27.50
CA PRO A 43 -2.38 -17.25 -27.76
C PRO A 43 -1.68 -16.59 -28.96
N ASP A 44 -0.38 -16.87 -29.03
CA ASP A 44 0.60 -16.63 -30.11
C ASP A 44 1.09 -15.20 -30.38
N GLN A 45 2.40 -15.02 -30.15
CA GLN A 45 3.23 -14.12 -30.95
C GLN A 45 4.44 -14.88 -31.51
N PRO A 46 4.86 -14.58 -32.75
CA PRO A 46 5.90 -15.32 -33.46
C PRO A 46 7.31 -14.87 -33.07
N ARG A 47 8.28 -15.76 -33.32
CA ARG A 47 9.72 -15.55 -33.15
C ARG A 47 10.33 -14.67 -34.26
N GLU A 48 11.53 -14.17 -33.94
CA GLU A 48 12.54 -13.41 -34.73
C GLU A 48 12.47 -11.87 -34.54
N ARG A 49 13.58 -11.13 -34.40
CA ARG A 49 14.89 -11.27 -35.03
C ARG A 49 15.98 -10.54 -34.22
N LEU A 50 17.19 -11.10 -34.21
CA LEU A 50 18.42 -10.47 -33.71
C LEU A 50 18.76 -9.22 -34.56
N ASP A 51 18.99 -8.08 -33.91
CA ASP A 51 19.76 -6.98 -34.50
C ASP A 51 20.80 -6.44 -33.51
N ARG A 52 21.98 -6.14 -34.04
CA ARG A 52 23.21 -5.82 -33.32
C ARG A 52 23.35 -4.31 -33.12
N GLY A 53 23.77 -3.97 -31.90
CA GLY A 53 24.82 -2.98 -31.66
C GLY A 53 24.38 -1.54 -31.44
N HIS A 54 24.49 -1.08 -30.20
CA HIS A 54 25.06 0.22 -29.79
C HIS A 54 25.56 0.08 -28.34
N PRO A 55 26.73 0.62 -27.97
CA PRO A 55 27.31 0.41 -26.65
C PRO A 55 26.62 1.33 -25.63
N MET A 56 25.86 0.74 -24.70
CA MET A 56 25.40 1.42 -23.49
C MET A 56 26.52 1.36 -22.45
N THR A 57 27.11 2.52 -22.19
CA THR A 57 28.07 2.75 -21.10
C THR A 57 27.48 2.23 -19.79
N THR A 58 28.00 1.11 -19.32
CA THR A 58 27.65 0.56 -18.01
C THR A 58 28.44 1.34 -16.97
N THR A 59 27.81 2.28 -16.28
CA THR A 59 28.33 2.78 -15.01
C THR A 59 28.26 1.62 -14.02
N THR A 60 29.41 0.98 -13.78
CA THR A 60 29.58 -0.04 -12.78
C THR A 60 29.65 0.61 -11.39
N GLN A 61 28.58 0.47 -10.61
CA GLN A 61 28.66 0.53 -9.15
C GLN A 61 28.01 -0.77 -8.66
N GLY A 62 28.79 -1.57 -7.92
CA GLY A 62 28.49 -2.97 -7.62
C GLY A 62 27.19 -3.19 -6.86
N GLY A 63 26.10 -3.42 -7.59
CA GLY A 63 24.83 -3.92 -7.07
C GLY A 63 24.37 -5.08 -7.94
N VAL A 64 24.03 -6.20 -7.30
CA VAL A 64 23.21 -7.25 -7.93
C VAL A 64 21.98 -6.56 -8.53
N PRO A 65 21.56 -6.86 -9.77
CA PRO A 65 20.34 -6.29 -10.30
C PRO A 65 19.18 -6.81 -9.45
N ILE A 66 18.75 -5.99 -8.49
CA ILE A 66 17.56 -6.22 -7.69
C ILE A 66 16.41 -6.39 -8.69
N ASN A 67 15.48 -7.30 -8.40
CA ASN A 67 14.29 -7.57 -9.22
C ASN A 67 13.29 -6.39 -9.22
N GLU A 68 13.78 -5.15 -9.18
CA GLU A 68 12.97 -3.95 -9.02
C GLU A 68 11.93 -3.85 -10.13
N HIS A 69 10.69 -3.60 -9.70
CA HIS A 69 9.56 -3.24 -10.55
C HIS A 69 9.12 -4.31 -11.57
N LYS A 70 9.40 -5.59 -11.30
CA LYS A 70 8.93 -6.71 -12.13
C LYS A 70 7.49 -7.12 -11.82
N THR A 71 7.01 -6.79 -10.63
CA THR A 71 5.66 -7.10 -10.13
C THR A 71 5.14 -5.93 -9.30
N LEU A 72 3.82 -5.88 -9.06
CA LEU A 72 3.25 -4.89 -8.15
C LEU A 72 3.88 -4.96 -6.74
N ASN A 73 4.24 -6.15 -6.26
CA ASN A 73 4.90 -6.33 -4.96
C ASN A 73 6.20 -5.53 -4.86
N THR A 74 7.11 -5.73 -5.82
CA THR A 74 8.38 -4.99 -5.89
C THR A 74 8.20 -3.47 -6.08
N VAL A 75 7.05 -3.02 -6.58
CA VAL A 75 6.71 -1.58 -6.65
C VAL A 75 6.30 -1.05 -5.27
N VAL A 76 5.51 -1.81 -4.50
CA VAL A 76 5.16 -1.49 -3.11
C VAL A 76 6.43 -1.39 -2.26
N HIS A 77 7.33 -2.37 -2.39
CA HIS A 77 8.61 -2.38 -1.67
C HIS A 77 9.47 -1.15 -1.98
N ALA A 78 9.56 -0.79 -3.26
CA ALA A 78 10.27 0.42 -3.65
C ALA A 78 9.66 1.70 -3.08
N ALA A 79 8.34 1.78 -2.93
CA ALA A 79 7.67 2.89 -2.27
C ALA A 79 8.02 2.97 -0.77
N PHE A 80 8.13 1.84 -0.06
CA PHE A 80 8.64 1.82 1.31
C PHE A 80 10.09 2.29 1.40
N ARG A 81 10.97 1.79 0.52
CA ARG A 81 12.38 2.22 0.44
C ARG A 81 12.48 3.74 0.19
N ARG A 82 11.65 4.27 -0.71
CA ARG A 82 11.56 5.71 -1.01
C ARG A 82 11.15 6.52 0.23
N ASP A 83 10.10 6.11 0.91
CA ASP A 83 9.56 6.87 2.03
C ASP A 83 10.49 6.83 3.26
N LEU A 84 11.18 5.71 3.54
CA LEU A 84 12.23 5.68 4.57
C LEU A 84 13.32 6.74 4.32
N ARG A 85 13.79 6.88 3.07
CA ARG A 85 14.76 7.92 2.71
C ARG A 85 14.20 9.33 2.87
N ARG A 86 12.93 9.53 2.52
CA ARG A 86 12.24 10.82 2.67
C ARG A 86 12.09 11.23 4.13
N PHE A 87 11.72 10.29 5.00
CA PHE A 87 11.67 10.55 6.45
C PHE A 87 13.04 10.86 7.02
N ASP A 88 14.08 10.09 6.66
CA ASP A 88 15.44 10.34 7.13
C ASP A 88 15.90 11.78 6.80
N ALA A 89 15.74 12.18 5.53
CA ALA A 89 16.11 13.51 5.07
C ALA A 89 15.27 14.62 5.74
N ALA A 90 13.95 14.43 5.83
CA ALA A 90 13.04 15.42 6.39
C ALA A 90 13.26 15.63 7.90
N LEU A 91 13.58 14.56 8.64
CA LEU A 91 13.87 14.62 10.07
C LEU A 91 15.26 15.18 10.35
N ALA A 92 16.25 14.88 9.50
CA ALA A 92 17.59 15.46 9.61
C ALA A 92 17.60 16.98 9.41
N ALA A 93 16.76 17.49 8.51
CA ALA A 93 16.63 18.92 8.21
C ALA A 93 15.50 19.60 8.99
N PHE A 94 14.96 18.98 10.04
CA PHE A 94 13.78 19.49 10.74
C PHE A 94 14.04 20.85 11.42
N PRO A 95 13.27 21.91 11.09
CA PRO A 95 13.42 23.21 11.74
C PRO A 95 12.87 23.20 13.17
N ASP A 96 13.66 23.64 14.15
CA ASP A 96 13.24 23.68 15.55
C ASP A 96 11.97 24.53 15.73
N GLY A 97 10.95 23.97 16.38
CA GLY A 97 9.67 24.62 16.64
C GLY A 97 8.65 24.58 15.50
N ASP A 98 8.95 24.00 14.34
CA ASP A 98 8.03 24.00 13.19
C ASP A 98 6.86 23.00 13.36
N GLN A 99 5.80 23.51 13.97
CA GLN A 99 4.53 22.79 14.20
C GLN A 99 3.90 22.29 12.90
N ARG A 100 3.96 23.08 11.82
CA ARG A 100 3.33 22.69 10.55
C ARG A 100 4.11 21.53 9.92
N ARG A 101 5.44 21.62 9.93
CA ARG A 101 6.31 20.53 9.43
C ARG A 101 6.08 19.25 10.21
N ALA A 102 5.97 19.32 11.53
CA ALA A 102 5.68 18.14 12.35
C ALA A 102 4.30 17.53 12.06
N ALA A 103 3.27 18.37 11.91
CA ALA A 103 1.93 17.94 11.54
C ALA A 103 1.87 17.27 10.15
N ASP A 104 2.61 17.80 9.17
CA ASP A 104 2.68 17.23 7.82
C ASP A 104 3.45 15.88 7.82
N LEU A 105 4.48 15.76 8.66
CA LEU A 105 5.27 14.53 8.81
C LEU A 105 4.50 13.41 9.51
N ILE A 106 3.73 13.70 10.57
CA ILE A 106 2.93 12.66 11.23
C ILE A 106 1.81 12.15 10.32
N VAL A 107 1.16 13.02 9.53
CA VAL A 107 0.15 12.57 8.55
C VAL A 107 0.77 11.66 7.48
N ALA A 108 2.00 11.96 7.04
CA ALA A 108 2.73 11.09 6.13
C ALA A 108 3.11 9.75 6.79
N TRP A 109 3.52 9.79 8.07
CA TRP A 109 3.87 8.60 8.84
C TRP A 109 2.69 7.67 9.04
N ASP A 110 1.54 8.20 9.47
CA ASP A 110 0.32 7.41 9.69
C ASP A 110 -0.09 6.68 8.40
N ASN A 111 0.08 7.32 7.24
CA ASN A 111 -0.12 6.64 5.96
C ASN A 111 0.93 5.56 5.71
N PHE A 112 2.22 5.85 5.91
CA PHE A 112 3.29 4.84 5.73
C PHE A 112 3.04 3.60 6.59
N GLU A 113 2.73 3.80 7.88
CA GLU A 113 2.46 2.71 8.82
C GLU A 113 1.19 1.94 8.45
N ALA A 114 0.12 2.63 8.04
CA ALA A 114 -1.09 1.98 7.56
C ALA A 114 -0.84 1.14 6.29
N GLN A 115 -0.01 1.62 5.36
CA GLN A 115 0.36 0.83 4.18
C GLN A 115 1.21 -0.38 4.55
N LEU A 116 2.16 -0.24 5.49
CA LEU A 116 3.01 -1.33 5.93
C LEU A 116 2.21 -2.43 6.62
N ARG A 117 1.30 -2.08 7.53
CA ARG A 117 0.42 -3.05 8.20
C ARG A 117 -0.53 -3.74 7.23
N GLN A 118 -1.12 -2.99 6.30
CA GLN A 118 -2.02 -3.59 5.30
C GLN A 118 -1.27 -4.53 4.35
N HIS A 119 -0.02 -4.20 3.99
CA HIS A 119 0.84 -5.03 3.14
C HIS A 119 1.15 -6.37 3.82
N ASP A 120 1.61 -6.31 5.07
CA ASP A 120 1.83 -7.46 5.95
C ASP A 120 0.55 -8.32 6.11
N ASP A 121 -0.60 -7.69 6.44
CA ASP A 121 -1.90 -8.38 6.55
C ASP A 121 -2.29 -9.10 5.24
N ASP A 122 -2.07 -8.47 4.08
CA ASP A 122 -2.37 -9.04 2.77
C ASP A 122 -1.48 -10.27 2.48
N GLU A 123 -0.23 -10.25 2.91
CA GLU A 123 0.70 -11.36 2.78
C GLU A 123 0.30 -12.54 3.66
N GLU A 124 0.12 -12.29 4.95
CA GLU A 124 -0.24 -13.31 5.94
C GLU A 124 -1.57 -13.98 5.62
N GLN A 125 -2.59 -13.19 5.28
CA GLN A 125 -3.96 -13.68 5.14
C GLN A 125 -4.26 -14.25 3.76
N HIS A 126 -3.53 -13.84 2.73
CA HIS A 126 -3.89 -14.16 1.35
C HIS A 126 -2.76 -14.80 0.55
N PHE A 127 -1.56 -14.21 0.52
CA PHE A 127 -0.49 -14.73 -0.32
C PHE A 127 0.21 -15.94 0.29
N TRP A 128 0.62 -15.92 1.56
CA TRP A 128 1.32 -17.04 2.16
C TRP A 128 0.52 -18.34 2.15
N PRO A 129 -0.78 -18.37 2.51
CA PRO A 129 -1.58 -19.59 2.39
C PRO A 129 -1.64 -20.10 0.95
N ALA A 130 -1.84 -19.21 -0.02
CA ALA A 130 -1.89 -19.55 -1.44
C ALA A 130 -0.55 -20.11 -1.95
N LEU A 131 0.59 -19.57 -1.49
CA LEU A 131 1.92 -20.04 -1.88
C LEU A 131 2.28 -21.38 -1.22
N ARG A 132 1.85 -21.61 0.04
CA ARG A 132 1.96 -22.90 0.73
C ARG A 132 1.20 -24.00 -0.01
N GLU A 133 -0.03 -23.73 -0.46
CA GLU A 133 -0.79 -24.67 -1.31
C GLU A 133 -0.07 -25.02 -2.62
N LEU A 134 0.79 -24.12 -3.11
CA LEU A 134 1.57 -24.31 -4.33
C LEU A 134 2.97 -24.89 -4.08
N GLY A 135 3.28 -25.24 -2.83
CA GLY A 135 4.52 -25.91 -2.42
C GLY A 135 5.73 -24.98 -2.27
N VAL A 136 5.52 -23.76 -1.78
CA VAL A 136 6.65 -22.94 -1.31
C VAL A 136 7.29 -23.61 -0.09
N ASP A 137 8.58 -23.36 0.13
CA ASP A 137 9.28 -23.87 1.31
C ASP A 137 8.69 -23.21 2.58
N ASP A 138 8.16 -24.03 3.49
CA ASP A 138 7.60 -23.57 4.76
C ASP A 138 8.66 -22.94 5.67
N ALA A 139 9.93 -23.36 5.56
CA ALA A 139 11.01 -22.73 6.31
C ALA A 139 11.23 -21.28 5.86
N LEU A 140 11.22 -21.04 4.55
CA LEU A 140 11.33 -19.68 3.98
C LEU A 140 10.19 -18.77 4.46
N VAL A 141 8.94 -19.26 4.41
CA VAL A 141 7.79 -18.46 4.89
C VAL A 141 7.87 -18.25 6.40
N GLY A 142 8.36 -19.23 7.16
CA GLY A 142 8.58 -19.10 8.60
C GLY A 142 9.65 -18.08 8.97
N ASP A 143 10.73 -17.98 8.19
CA ASP A 143 11.77 -16.96 8.38
C ASP A 143 11.20 -15.55 8.12
N LEU A 144 10.46 -15.37 7.02
CA LEU A 144 9.80 -14.09 6.69
C LEU A 144 8.76 -13.66 7.74
N ASP A 145 7.99 -14.61 8.28
CA ASP A 145 7.05 -14.37 9.40
C ASP A 145 7.76 -13.87 10.68
N GLY A 146 8.92 -14.46 11.00
CA GLY A 146 9.75 -13.98 12.10
C GLY A 146 10.26 -12.55 11.88
N GLU A 147 10.57 -12.18 10.64
CA GLU A 147 11.00 -10.84 10.26
C GLU A 147 9.87 -9.80 10.34
N HIS A 148 8.65 -10.16 9.93
CA HIS A 148 7.44 -9.30 10.03
C HIS A 148 7.22 -8.83 11.47
N SER A 149 7.32 -9.76 12.42
CA SER A 149 7.20 -9.44 13.85
C SER A 149 8.21 -8.39 14.31
N ALA A 150 9.45 -8.43 13.83
CA ALA A 150 10.46 -7.42 14.17
C ALA A 150 10.19 -6.08 13.50
N MET A 151 9.85 -6.12 12.21
CA MET A 151 9.47 -4.96 11.41
C MET A 151 8.29 -4.19 12.02
N LEU A 152 7.19 -4.86 12.34
CA LEU A 152 5.98 -4.22 12.89
C LEU A 152 6.20 -3.63 14.28
N ARG A 153 7.03 -4.28 15.13
CA ARG A 153 7.43 -3.70 16.42
C ARG A 153 8.21 -2.41 16.21
N SER A 154 9.21 -2.42 15.34
CA SER A 154 10.01 -1.22 15.05
C SER A 154 9.17 -0.11 14.40
N ALA A 155 8.19 -0.44 13.55
CA ALA A 155 7.25 0.52 12.99
C ALA A 155 6.40 1.19 14.08
N THR A 156 5.89 0.41 15.04
CA THR A 156 5.12 0.92 16.18
C THR A 156 5.96 1.87 17.06
N GLU A 157 7.22 1.53 17.31
CA GLU A 157 8.14 2.38 18.08
C GLU A 157 8.47 3.69 17.34
N ALA A 158 8.67 3.62 16.02
CA ALA A 158 8.88 4.80 15.20
C ALA A 158 7.63 5.68 15.15
N GLY A 159 6.42 5.10 15.08
CA GLY A 159 5.17 5.85 15.19
C GLY A 159 5.03 6.57 16.52
N THR A 160 5.40 5.92 17.63
CA THR A 160 5.43 6.57 18.95
C THR A 160 6.35 7.80 18.96
N ALA A 161 7.53 7.70 18.34
CA ALA A 161 8.47 8.82 18.26
C ALA A 161 8.00 9.94 17.29
N MET A 162 7.34 9.58 16.19
CA MET A 162 6.74 10.55 15.25
C MET A 162 5.59 11.32 15.90
N HIS A 163 4.73 10.66 16.69
CA HIS A 163 3.70 11.34 17.48
C HIS A 163 4.33 12.26 18.54
N ALA A 164 5.39 11.82 19.21
CA ALA A 164 6.11 12.68 20.16
C ALA A 164 6.75 13.91 19.50
N LEU A 165 7.20 13.80 18.24
CA LEU A 165 7.63 14.94 17.44
C LEU A 165 6.47 15.88 17.11
N ALA A 166 5.30 15.36 16.74
CA ALA A 166 4.11 16.16 16.49
C ALA A 166 3.66 16.93 17.74
N ASP A 167 3.74 16.31 18.93
CA ASP A 167 3.39 16.95 20.20
C ASP A 167 4.42 17.99 20.65
N ARG A 168 5.71 17.72 20.41
CA ARG A 168 6.83 18.59 20.79
C ARG A 168 7.82 18.72 19.64
N PRO A 169 7.62 19.66 18.70
CA PRO A 169 8.43 19.79 17.49
C PRO A 169 9.76 20.46 17.78
N THR A 170 10.67 19.72 18.40
CA THR A 170 12.04 20.15 18.65
C THR A 170 13.00 19.32 17.80
N THR A 171 14.16 19.88 17.52
CA THR A 171 15.30 19.16 16.89
C THR A 171 15.67 17.90 17.67
N SER A 172 15.54 17.90 19.00
CA SER A 172 15.74 16.70 19.83
C SER A 172 14.67 15.63 19.57
N SER A 173 13.39 16.00 19.53
CA SER A 173 12.32 15.05 19.18
C SER A 173 12.48 14.52 17.75
N ALA A 174 12.93 15.37 16.81
CA ALA A 174 13.17 14.97 15.43
C ALA A 174 14.34 13.98 15.31
N ALA A 175 15.42 14.20 16.07
CA ALA A 175 16.54 13.27 16.16
C ALA A 175 16.12 11.90 16.72
N SER A 176 15.30 11.88 17.78
CA SER A 176 14.75 10.64 18.34
C SER A 176 13.84 9.90 17.35
N ALA A 177 12.98 10.64 16.63
CA ALA A 177 12.14 10.06 15.59
C ALA A 177 12.99 9.48 14.44
N ARG A 178 14.02 10.22 14.00
CA ARG A 178 14.95 9.77 12.96
C ARG A 178 15.68 8.49 13.36
N GLU A 179 16.16 8.40 14.59
CA GLU A 179 16.79 7.19 15.12
C GLU A 179 15.83 5.99 15.04
N ARG A 180 14.57 6.15 15.44
CA ARG A 180 13.57 5.06 15.35
C ARG A 180 13.21 4.70 13.92
N VAL A 181 13.14 5.66 13.01
CA VAL A 181 12.98 5.39 11.57
C VAL A 181 14.17 4.59 11.03
N ALA A 182 15.41 4.90 11.46
CA ALA A 182 16.59 4.13 11.07
C ALA A 182 16.58 2.70 11.63
N VAL A 183 16.09 2.51 12.86
CA VAL A 183 15.86 1.17 13.44
C VAL A 183 14.84 0.39 12.62
N LEU A 184 13.71 0.99 12.25
CA LEU A 184 12.75 0.37 11.33
C LEU A 184 13.42 0.02 10.00
N GLY A 185 14.18 0.94 9.40
CA GLY A 185 14.89 0.68 8.15
C GLY A 185 15.85 -0.52 8.24
N SER A 186 16.47 -0.73 9.39
CA SER A 186 17.37 -1.86 9.64
C SER A 186 16.65 -3.21 9.74
N ALA A 187 15.33 -3.21 10.00
CA ALA A 187 14.50 -4.42 9.98
C ALA A 187 13.78 -4.59 8.62
N LEU A 188 13.19 -3.51 8.10
CA LEU A 188 12.38 -3.52 6.88
C LEU A 188 13.23 -3.77 5.63
N LEU A 189 14.38 -3.11 5.46
CA LEU A 189 15.13 -3.24 4.22
C LEU A 189 15.68 -4.66 3.97
N PRO A 190 16.30 -5.34 4.95
CA PRO A 190 16.73 -6.73 4.77
C PRO A 190 15.56 -7.69 4.52
N HIS A 191 14.42 -7.45 5.16
CA HIS A 191 13.21 -8.24 4.96
C HIS A 191 12.70 -8.14 3.51
N LEU A 192 12.54 -6.92 2.98
CA LEU A 192 12.13 -6.70 1.58
C LEU A 192 13.12 -7.34 0.60
N GLU A 193 14.43 -7.28 0.90
CA GLU A 193 15.46 -7.94 0.09
C GLU A 193 15.40 -9.47 0.16
N HIS A 194 15.07 -10.04 1.30
CA HIS A 194 14.90 -11.48 1.49
C HIS A 194 13.69 -11.98 0.66
N GLU A 195 12.55 -11.32 0.81
CA GLU A 195 11.34 -11.68 0.10
C GLU A 195 11.52 -11.55 -1.44
N GLU A 196 12.06 -10.44 -1.92
CA GLU A 196 12.28 -10.20 -3.36
C GLU A 196 13.29 -11.17 -4.00
N ARG A 197 14.24 -11.68 -3.20
CA ARG A 197 15.27 -12.61 -3.66
C ARG A 197 14.75 -14.04 -3.68
N ASP A 198 14.09 -14.48 -2.60
CA ASP A 198 13.85 -15.89 -2.33
C ASP A 198 12.38 -16.30 -2.52
N LEU A 199 11.42 -15.42 -2.24
CA LEU A 199 9.98 -15.72 -2.38
C LEU A 199 9.38 -15.20 -3.70
N GLU A 200 9.73 -13.98 -4.10
CA GLU A 200 9.12 -13.31 -5.24
C GLU A 200 9.26 -14.07 -6.57
N PRO A 201 10.43 -14.68 -6.92
CA PRO A 201 10.52 -15.49 -8.15
C PRO A 201 9.56 -16.68 -8.16
N PHE A 202 9.33 -17.30 -6.99
CA PHE A 202 8.39 -18.40 -6.83
C PHE A 202 6.96 -17.92 -7.07
N SER A 203 6.57 -16.81 -6.45
CA SER A 203 5.24 -16.17 -6.62
C SER A 203 5.00 -15.74 -8.07
N ALA A 204 5.94 -15.02 -8.67
CA ALA A 204 5.84 -14.50 -10.04
C ALA A 204 5.69 -15.62 -11.09
N SER A 205 6.40 -16.74 -10.94
CA SER A 205 6.26 -17.90 -11.83
C SER A 205 4.87 -18.58 -11.75
N ARG A 206 4.08 -18.27 -10.71
CA ARG A 206 2.76 -18.86 -10.42
C ARG A 206 1.61 -17.86 -10.50
N HIS A 207 1.84 -16.62 -10.95
CA HIS A 207 0.81 -15.56 -11.01
C HIS A 207 -0.50 -15.96 -11.72
N GLY A 208 -0.46 -16.93 -12.65
CA GLY A 208 -1.61 -17.39 -13.41
C GLY A 208 -2.51 -18.41 -12.68
N THR A 209 -2.06 -18.98 -11.55
CA THR A 209 -2.77 -20.06 -10.85
C THR A 209 -4.06 -19.57 -10.18
N PRO A 210 -5.07 -20.44 -9.99
CA PRO A 210 -6.29 -20.07 -9.28
C PRO A 210 -6.04 -19.52 -7.87
N GLN A 211 -5.07 -20.09 -7.14
CA GLN A 211 -4.70 -19.70 -5.78
C GLN A 211 -4.17 -18.26 -5.74
N VAL A 212 -3.18 -17.94 -6.59
CA VAL A 212 -2.60 -16.59 -6.63
C VAL A 212 -3.62 -15.56 -7.12
N LYS A 213 -4.46 -15.92 -8.11
CA LYS A 213 -5.55 -15.03 -8.54
C LYS A 213 -6.60 -14.78 -7.46
N ALA A 214 -6.91 -15.79 -6.64
CA ALA A 214 -7.82 -15.65 -5.52
C ALA A 214 -7.24 -14.71 -4.45
N ALA A 215 -5.94 -14.86 -4.13
CA ALA A 215 -5.21 -13.98 -3.23
C ALA A 215 -5.21 -12.53 -3.75
N GLN A 216 -4.82 -12.31 -5.00
CA GLN A 216 -4.87 -10.98 -5.66
C GLN A 216 -6.27 -10.36 -5.58
N LYS A 217 -7.32 -11.14 -5.84
CA LYS A 217 -8.71 -10.65 -5.75
C LYS A 217 -9.12 -10.31 -4.31
N ALA A 218 -8.56 -10.99 -3.31
CA ALA A 218 -8.80 -10.68 -1.91
C ALA A 218 -8.11 -9.35 -1.52
N VAL A 219 -6.84 -9.17 -1.91
CA VAL A 219 -6.10 -7.91 -1.73
C VAL A 219 -6.78 -6.74 -2.42
N VAL A 220 -7.20 -6.88 -3.68
CA VAL A 220 -7.95 -5.81 -4.36
C VAL A 220 -9.22 -5.43 -3.58
N ARG A 221 -9.86 -6.40 -2.92
CA ARG A 221 -11.05 -6.17 -2.09
C ARG A 221 -10.73 -5.47 -0.77
N SER A 222 -9.63 -5.82 -0.08
CA SER A 222 -9.20 -5.15 1.16
C SER A 222 -8.89 -3.67 0.90
N HIS A 223 -8.32 -3.35 -0.28
CA HIS A 223 -7.96 -2.00 -0.67
C HIS A 223 -9.07 -1.14 -1.28
N LEU A 224 -10.29 -1.65 -1.53
CA LEU A 224 -11.30 -0.91 -2.32
C LEU A 224 -11.59 0.51 -1.83
N LYS A 225 -11.61 0.72 -0.51
CA LYS A 225 -11.89 2.03 0.11
C LYS A 225 -10.70 2.98 0.02
N THR A 226 -9.48 2.46 -0.03
CA THR A 226 -8.21 3.20 0.04
C THR A 226 -7.43 3.19 -1.26
N ILE A 227 -7.91 2.48 -2.29
CA ILE A 227 -7.21 2.23 -3.57
C ILE A 227 -6.70 3.51 -4.22
N GLY A 228 -7.45 4.62 -4.11
CA GLY A 228 -7.01 5.90 -4.61
C GLY A 228 -5.79 6.47 -3.90
N THR A 229 -5.74 6.34 -2.58
CA THR A 229 -4.57 6.73 -1.76
C THR A 229 -3.40 5.80 -2.04
N PHE A 230 -3.64 4.48 -2.07
CA PHE A 230 -2.61 3.47 -2.36
C PHE A 230 -1.94 3.71 -3.72
N ILE A 231 -2.70 3.81 -4.81
CA ILE A 231 -2.13 4.06 -6.14
C ILE A 231 -1.44 5.43 -6.23
N ALA A 232 -1.98 6.47 -5.57
CA ALA A 232 -1.32 7.78 -5.54
C ALA A 232 0.02 7.73 -4.78
N TRP A 233 0.09 6.99 -3.68
CA TRP A 233 1.31 6.73 -2.92
C TRP A 233 2.34 5.94 -3.72
N LEU A 234 1.93 4.87 -4.40
CA LEU A 234 2.82 4.10 -5.29
C LEU A 234 3.34 4.92 -6.45
N SER A 235 2.56 5.88 -6.96
CA SER A 235 2.94 6.69 -8.12
C SER A 235 3.79 7.91 -7.79
N ASP A 236 3.83 8.34 -6.52
CA ASP A 236 4.49 9.57 -6.11
C ASP A 236 6.01 9.45 -6.22
N ASP A 237 6.63 10.17 -7.16
CA ASP A 237 8.08 10.12 -7.45
C ASP A 237 8.58 8.69 -7.75
N ALA A 238 7.70 7.85 -8.31
CA ALA A 238 8.06 6.54 -8.79
C ALA A 238 8.75 6.65 -10.15
N ASP A 239 9.74 5.80 -10.37
CA ASP A 239 10.49 5.78 -11.61
C ASP A 239 9.64 5.26 -12.80
N PRO A 240 10.08 5.50 -14.06
CA PRO A 240 9.31 5.07 -15.22
C PRO A 240 9.02 3.55 -15.27
N PRO A 241 9.95 2.64 -14.92
CA PRO A 241 9.66 1.22 -14.76
C PRO A 241 8.54 0.90 -13.77
N ALA A 242 8.55 1.47 -12.57
CA ALA A 242 7.52 1.29 -11.56
C ALA A 242 6.14 1.75 -12.07
N LEU A 243 6.09 2.95 -12.67
CA LEU A 243 4.87 3.48 -13.28
C LEU A 243 4.36 2.60 -14.44
N ALA A 244 5.27 2.00 -15.21
CA ALA A 244 4.88 1.06 -16.27
C ALA A 244 4.30 -0.22 -15.67
N GLN A 245 4.87 -0.74 -14.58
CA GLN A 245 4.36 -1.92 -13.90
C GLN A 245 2.98 -1.67 -13.28
N ILE A 246 2.77 -0.54 -12.60
CA ILE A 246 1.44 -0.12 -12.11
C ILE A 246 0.41 -0.12 -13.23
N ARG A 247 0.76 0.37 -14.43
CA ARG A 247 -0.15 0.41 -15.59
C ARG A 247 -0.47 -0.97 -16.16
N ARG A 248 0.39 -1.96 -15.96
CA ARG A 248 0.15 -3.35 -16.40
C ARG A 248 -0.81 -4.06 -15.45
N ASP A 249 -0.60 -3.89 -14.15
CA ASP A 249 -1.30 -4.68 -13.13
C ASP A 249 -2.62 -4.02 -12.68
N VAL A 250 -2.74 -2.70 -12.82
CA VAL A 250 -3.95 -1.96 -12.45
C VAL A 250 -4.79 -1.65 -13.70
N PRO A 251 -6.07 -2.08 -13.73
CA PRO A 251 -6.95 -1.81 -14.88
C PRO A 251 -7.07 -0.31 -15.19
N ALA A 252 -7.06 0.04 -16.48
CA ALA A 252 -7.12 1.43 -16.96
C ALA A 252 -8.31 2.25 -16.40
N PRO A 253 -9.53 1.70 -16.22
CA PRO A 253 -10.62 2.44 -15.57
C PRO A 253 -10.31 2.84 -14.13
N VAL A 254 -9.63 1.98 -13.37
CA VAL A 254 -9.21 2.28 -11.99
C VAL A 254 -8.19 3.41 -12.00
N LEU A 255 -7.16 3.31 -12.84
CA LEU A 255 -6.16 4.38 -13.00
C LEU A 255 -6.78 5.72 -13.43
N PHE A 256 -7.81 5.68 -14.28
CA PHE A 256 -8.55 6.87 -14.68
C PHE A 256 -9.29 7.51 -13.49
N VAL A 257 -10.01 6.71 -12.69
CA VAL A 257 -10.68 7.18 -11.47
C VAL A 257 -9.67 7.73 -10.47
N VAL A 258 -8.54 7.06 -10.24
CA VAL A 258 -7.47 7.57 -9.36
C VAL A 258 -6.88 8.87 -9.88
N ARG A 259 -6.59 8.97 -11.19
CA ARG A 259 -6.06 10.20 -11.78
C ARG A 259 -7.05 11.37 -11.64
N ARG A 260 -8.36 11.11 -11.75
CA ARG A 260 -9.39 12.16 -11.81
C ARG A 260 -9.98 12.52 -10.44
N LEU A 261 -10.18 11.53 -9.57
CA LEU A 261 -10.96 11.64 -8.33
C LEU A 261 -10.25 11.00 -7.12
N GLY A 262 -9.64 9.83 -7.29
CA GLY A 262 -8.94 9.11 -6.22
C GLY A 262 -7.60 9.71 -5.83
N GLY A 263 -7.11 9.44 -4.62
CA GLY A 263 -5.79 9.93 -4.16
C GLY A 263 -5.69 11.45 -3.98
N ARG A 264 -6.79 12.19 -4.11
CA ARG A 264 -6.84 13.64 -3.84
C ARG A 264 -6.45 13.96 -2.41
N TRP A 265 -6.80 13.10 -1.46
CA TRP A 265 -6.36 13.24 -0.07
C TRP A 265 -4.84 13.14 0.01
N TYR A 266 -4.23 12.07 -0.51
CA TYR A 266 -2.77 11.89 -0.54
C TYR A 266 -2.06 13.09 -1.18
N ARG A 267 -2.49 13.49 -2.39
CA ARG A 267 -1.90 14.61 -3.13
C ARG A 267 -2.02 15.97 -2.42
N ARG A 268 -2.98 16.13 -1.51
CA ARG A 268 -3.20 17.38 -0.76
C ARG A 268 -2.56 17.36 0.63
N ARG A 269 -2.44 16.19 1.24
CA ARG A 269 -2.10 16.05 2.66
C ARG A 269 -0.72 15.44 2.89
N ILE A 270 -0.18 14.71 1.92
CA ILE A 270 1.09 13.98 2.05
C ILE A 270 2.10 14.40 0.99
N ALA A 271 1.73 14.38 -0.29
CA ALA A 271 2.68 14.70 -1.37
C ALA A 271 3.40 16.06 -1.17
N PRO A 272 2.73 17.13 -0.70
CA PRO A 272 3.42 18.40 -0.42
C PRO A 272 4.49 18.32 0.68
N THR A 273 4.40 17.35 1.60
CA THR A 273 5.41 17.12 2.66
C THR A 273 6.79 16.90 2.08
N TRP A 274 6.89 16.29 0.89
CA TRP A 274 8.16 15.91 0.27
C TRP A 274 8.76 16.96 -0.67
N ALA A 275 8.02 18.03 -0.98
CA ALA A 275 8.46 19.09 -1.89
C ALA A 275 9.20 20.25 -1.17
N ALA A 276 9.44 20.12 0.13
CA ALA A 276 10.00 21.16 1.01
C ALA A 276 11.53 21.07 1.12
#